data_AF-A0A522Q0S4-F1
#
_entry.id   AF-A0A522Q0S4-F1
#
_cell.length_a   1.000
_cell.length_b   1.000
_cell.length_c   1.000
_cell.angle_alpha   90.00
_cell.angle_beta   90.00
_cell.angle_gamma   90.00
#
_symmetry.space_group_name_H-M   'P 1'
#
loop_
_entity.id
_entity.type
_entity.pdbx_description
1 polymer ?
#
loop_
_entity_poly.entity_id
_entity_poly.type
_entity_poly.pdbx_seq_one_letter_code
_entity_poly.pdbx_strand_id
1 'polypeptide(L)'
;MKNRDAIYDLHERARRLIDRELVEGLEPEERIWLDEHLGACEACAVQWVSTQAALTALKSISVPVPHGLAASTSLCVRENAERLKTRRSRNIALTVGCAVSWAAGVASAPLVWRVCEWVGATLSLPRIVWEAGFFCWWLVPAAAAGLVILWVNSRAEREEMNGRLWTGPQSNGW
;
A
#
# COMPACT_ATOMS: atom_id res chain seq x y z
N MET A 1 -42.64 -33.16 -1.62
CA MET A 1 -41.44 -32.95 -2.47
C MET A 1 -40.55 -31.83 -1.93
N LYS A 2 -41.09 -30.63 -1.62
CA LYS A 2 -40.36 -29.44 -1.11
C LYS A 2 -39.36 -29.62 0.07
N ASN A 3 -39.57 -30.59 0.96
CA ASN A 3 -38.69 -30.82 2.12
C ASN A 3 -37.34 -31.45 1.71
N ARG A 4 -37.33 -32.31 0.67
CA ARG A 4 -36.10 -32.97 0.19
C ARG A 4 -35.14 -31.99 -0.47
N ASP A 5 -35.68 -31.00 -1.19
CA ASP A 5 -34.91 -29.97 -1.89
C ASP A 5 -34.22 -29.02 -0.90
N ALA A 6 -34.88 -28.70 0.22
CA ALA A 6 -34.31 -27.88 1.29
C ALA A 6 -33.16 -28.61 2.02
N ILE A 7 -33.30 -29.91 2.29
CA ILE A 7 -32.23 -30.73 2.88
C ILE A 7 -31.05 -30.84 1.92
N TYR A 8 -31.30 -31.03 0.63
CA TYR A 8 -30.25 -31.09 -0.39
C TYR A 8 -29.45 -29.77 -0.47
N ASP A 9 -30.12 -28.62 -0.44
CA ASP A 9 -29.47 -27.31 -0.46
C ASP A 9 -28.61 -27.05 0.79
N LEU A 10 -29.02 -27.54 1.97
CA LEU A 10 -28.23 -27.46 3.20
C LEU A 10 -26.94 -28.26 3.11
N HIS A 11 -26.97 -29.49 2.59
CA HIS A 11 -25.75 -30.30 2.40
C HIS A 11 -24.82 -29.72 1.34
N GLU A 12 -25.38 -29.15 0.27
CA GLU A 12 -24.58 -28.49 -0.76
C GLU A 12 -23.92 -27.22 -0.24
N ARG A 13 -24.62 -26.45 0.60
CA ARG A 13 -24.04 -25.34 1.34
C ARG A 13 -22.91 -25.81 2.27
N ALA A 14 -23.11 -26.89 3.02
CA ALA A 14 -22.07 -27.44 3.91
C ALA A 14 -20.81 -27.86 3.13
N ARG A 15 -20.96 -28.51 1.98
CA ARG A 15 -19.83 -28.87 1.11
C ARG A 15 -19.04 -27.65 0.64
N ARG A 16 -19.73 -26.59 0.18
CA ARG A 16 -19.07 -25.35 -0.23
C ARG A 16 -18.27 -24.70 0.91
N LEU A 17 -18.83 -24.71 2.13
CA LEU A 17 -18.14 -24.15 3.29
C LEU A 17 -16.95 -25.01 3.74
N ILE A 18 -17.05 -26.34 3.65
CA ILE A 18 -15.93 -27.27 3.88
C ILE A 18 -14.76 -26.93 2.93
N ASP A 19 -15.03 -26.79 1.64
CA ASP A 19 -14.00 -26.50 0.64
C ASP A 19 -13.35 -25.11 0.87
N ARG A 20 -14.16 -24.12 1.25
CA ARG A 20 -13.70 -22.74 1.50
C ARG A 20 -12.86 -22.60 2.77
N GLU A 21 -13.24 -23.26 3.87
CA GLU A 21 -12.46 -23.25 5.12
C GLU A 21 -11.03 -23.77 4.91
N LEU A 22 -10.85 -24.74 4.00
CA LEU A 22 -9.56 -25.39 3.76
C LEU A 22 -8.57 -24.54 2.94
N VAL A 23 -9.06 -23.57 2.17
CA VAL A 23 -8.24 -22.76 1.24
C VAL A 23 -8.12 -21.31 1.68
N GLU A 24 -9.25 -20.68 2.03
CA GLU A 24 -9.34 -19.24 2.30
C GLU A 24 -9.61 -18.93 3.79
N GLY A 25 -10.24 -19.89 4.49
CA GLY A 25 -10.81 -19.67 5.82
C GLY A 25 -12.21 -19.05 5.74
N LEU A 26 -13.05 -19.37 6.72
CA LEU A 26 -14.42 -18.89 6.83
C LEU A 26 -14.55 -17.71 7.79
N GLU A 27 -15.56 -16.89 7.52
CA GLU A 27 -16.04 -15.90 8.49
C GLU A 27 -16.59 -16.59 9.75
N PRO A 28 -16.55 -15.92 10.92
CA PRO A 28 -16.95 -16.54 12.19
C PRO A 28 -18.39 -17.09 12.19
N GLU A 29 -19.31 -16.40 11.53
CA GLU A 29 -20.73 -16.81 11.45
C GLU A 29 -20.91 -18.08 10.60
N GLU A 30 -20.20 -18.17 9.48
CA GLU A 30 -20.22 -19.34 8.60
C GLU A 30 -19.57 -20.55 9.27
N ARG A 31 -18.51 -20.33 10.05
CA ARG A 31 -17.83 -21.37 10.84
C ARG A 31 -18.76 -21.96 11.90
N ILE A 32 -19.47 -21.13 12.66
CA ILE A 32 -20.42 -21.58 13.69
C ILE A 32 -21.53 -22.42 13.06
N TRP A 33 -22.10 -21.95 11.95
CA TRP A 33 -23.13 -22.70 11.23
C TRP A 33 -22.61 -24.05 10.71
N LEU A 34 -21.38 -24.08 10.18
CA LEU A 34 -20.77 -25.30 9.70
C LEU A 34 -20.53 -26.30 10.83
N ASP A 35 -19.97 -25.86 11.96
CA ASP A 35 -19.75 -26.71 13.13
C ASP A 35 -21.06 -27.31 13.68
N GLU A 36 -22.12 -26.51 13.74
CA GLU A 36 -23.46 -26.99 14.12
C GLU A 36 -23.98 -28.04 13.12
N HIS A 37 -23.83 -27.79 11.82
CA HIS A 37 -24.26 -28.73 10.78
C HIS A 37 -23.46 -30.05 10.81
N LEU A 38 -22.14 -29.99 11.05
CA LEU A 38 -21.29 -31.16 11.20
C LEU A 38 -21.63 -31.97 12.45
N GLY A 39 -22.05 -31.32 13.54
CA GLY A 39 -22.57 -31.99 14.73
C GLY A 39 -23.89 -32.73 14.50
N ALA A 40 -24.72 -32.25 13.57
CA ALA A 40 -26.03 -32.83 13.26
C ALA A 40 -26.03 -33.83 12.09
N CYS A 41 -25.05 -33.76 11.17
CA CYS A 41 -25.00 -34.58 9.96
C CYS A 41 -23.73 -35.42 9.86
N GLU A 42 -23.89 -36.73 10.05
CA GLU A 42 -22.78 -37.70 9.95
C GLU A 42 -22.14 -37.75 8.56
N ALA A 43 -22.93 -37.65 7.48
CA ALA A 43 -22.41 -37.71 6.11
C ALA A 43 -21.44 -36.54 5.81
N CYS A 44 -21.78 -35.32 6.24
CA CYS A 44 -20.92 -34.15 6.10
C CYS A 44 -19.71 -34.22 7.04
N ALA A 45 -19.87 -34.77 8.26
CA ALA A 45 -18.77 -34.97 9.20
C ALA A 45 -17.72 -35.96 8.66
N VAL A 46 -18.16 -37.10 8.11
CA VAL A 46 -17.26 -38.08 7.49
C VAL A 46 -16.50 -37.46 6.32
N GLN A 47 -17.18 -36.69 5.48
CA GLN A 47 -16.55 -35.97 4.37
C GLN A 47 -15.46 -35.01 4.88
N TRP A 48 -15.77 -34.17 5.86
CA TRP A 48 -14.83 -33.24 6.48
C TRP A 48 -13.56 -33.93 7.00
N VAL A 49 -13.72 -34.99 7.78
CA VAL A 49 -12.60 -35.76 8.35
C VAL A 49 -11.75 -36.39 7.24
N SER A 50 -12.38 -36.94 6.20
CA SER A 50 -11.67 -37.55 5.07
C SER A 50 -10.84 -36.54 4.27
N THR A 51 -11.37 -35.34 4.02
CA THR A 51 -10.67 -34.27 3.30
C THR A 51 -9.51 -33.73 4.13
N GLN A 52 -9.69 -33.54 5.44
CA GLN A 52 -8.60 -33.14 6.33
C GLN A 52 -7.48 -34.18 6.39
N ALA A 53 -7.83 -35.46 6.46
CA ALA A 53 -6.85 -36.55 6.46
C ALA A 53 -6.06 -36.58 5.14
N ALA A 54 -6.72 -36.42 3.99
CA ALA A 54 -6.08 -36.34 2.68
C ALA A 54 -5.12 -35.14 2.58
N LEU A 55 -5.54 -33.96 3.03
CA LEU A 55 -4.68 -32.77 3.04
C LEU A 55 -3.50 -32.91 3.99
N THR A 56 -3.68 -33.55 5.13
CA THR A 56 -2.60 -33.83 6.08
C THR A 56 -1.59 -34.81 5.47
N ALA A 57 -2.06 -35.85 4.79
CA ALA A 57 -1.20 -36.77 4.05
C ALA A 57 -0.42 -36.05 2.93
N LEU A 58 -1.07 -35.16 2.16
CA LEU A 58 -0.40 -34.35 1.14
C LEU A 58 0.65 -33.39 1.75
N LYS A 59 0.34 -32.72 2.86
CA LYS A 59 1.29 -31.86 3.58
C LYS A 59 2.48 -32.64 4.15
N SER A 60 2.30 -33.92 4.48
CA SER A 60 3.39 -34.79 4.94
C SER A 60 4.39 -35.14 3.83
N ILE A 61 3.99 -35.02 2.56
CA ILE A 61 4.87 -35.11 1.40
C ILE A 61 5.59 -33.76 1.28
N SER A 62 6.52 -33.49 2.19
CA SER A 62 7.35 -32.29 2.10
C SER A 62 8.30 -32.45 0.92
N VAL A 63 8.11 -31.62 -0.12
CA VAL A 63 9.11 -31.50 -1.19
C VAL A 63 10.42 -31.00 -0.54
N PRO A 64 11.55 -31.70 -0.73
CA PRO A 64 12.82 -31.26 -0.16
C PRO A 64 13.14 -29.87 -0.72
N VAL A 65 13.14 -28.87 0.15
CA VAL A 65 13.54 -27.52 -0.20
C VAL A 65 15.05 -27.54 -0.45
N PRO A 66 15.55 -27.04 -1.59
CA PRO A 66 16.97 -27.06 -1.88
C PRO A 66 17.74 -26.30 -0.79
N HIS A 67 18.79 -26.95 -0.28
CA HIS A 67 19.70 -26.34 0.70
C HIS A 67 20.25 -25.04 0.10
N GLY A 68 19.94 -23.91 0.74
CA GLY A 68 20.34 -22.58 0.27
C GLY A 68 19.19 -21.66 -0.18
N LEU A 69 17.95 -22.15 -0.34
CA LEU A 69 16.81 -21.28 -0.69
C LEU A 69 16.55 -20.22 0.38
N ALA A 70 16.64 -20.60 1.66
CA ALA A 70 16.53 -19.65 2.77
C ALA A 70 17.67 -18.63 2.77
N ALA A 71 18.88 -19.05 2.39
CA ALA A 71 20.04 -18.18 2.30
C ALA A 71 19.91 -17.18 1.14
N SER A 72 19.51 -17.63 -0.06
CA SER A 72 19.29 -16.75 -1.21
C SER A 72 18.12 -15.79 -0.99
N THR A 73 17.04 -16.26 -0.36
CA THR A 73 15.88 -15.43 -0.02
C THR A 73 16.25 -14.36 1.01
N SER A 74 16.96 -14.73 2.08
CA SER A 74 17.39 -13.75 3.09
C SER A 74 18.37 -12.72 2.54
N LEU A 75 19.24 -13.11 1.60
CA LEU A 75 20.10 -12.18 0.87
C LEU A 75 19.29 -11.19 0.02
N CYS A 76 18.32 -11.69 -0.76
CA CYS A 76 17.46 -10.85 -1.58
C CYS A 76 16.63 -9.88 -0.73
N VAL A 77 16.05 -10.36 0.39
CA VAL A 77 15.29 -9.52 1.33
C VAL A 77 16.19 -8.43 1.93
N ARG A 78 17.42 -8.78 2.34
CA ARG A 78 18.36 -7.80 2.90
C ARG A 78 18.78 -6.75 1.87
N GLU A 79 19.04 -7.15 0.64
CA GLU A 79 19.38 -6.22 -0.44
C GLU A 79 18.22 -5.26 -0.73
N ASN A 80 16.99 -5.78 -0.80
CA ASN A 80 15.81 -4.95 -0.99
C ASN A 80 15.56 -4.00 0.18
N ALA A 81 15.79 -4.44 1.41
CA ALA A 81 15.68 -3.60 2.60
C ALA A 81 16.69 -2.43 2.57
N GLU A 82 17.94 -2.68 2.18
CA GLU A 82 18.95 -1.63 2.01
C GLU A 82 18.58 -0.66 0.89
N ARG A 83 18.12 -1.15 -0.28
CA ARG A 83 17.65 -0.28 -1.38
C ARG A 83 16.52 0.64 -0.96
N LEU A 84 15.55 0.14 -0.18
CA LEU A 84 14.45 0.95 0.37
C LEU A 84 14.96 1.99 1.37
N LYS A 85 15.91 1.63 2.23
CA LYS A 85 16.51 2.53 3.22
C LYS A 85 17.24 3.71 2.56
N THR A 86 18.03 3.46 1.51
CA THR A 86 18.73 4.51 0.77
C THR A 86 17.78 5.45 0.01
N ARG A 87 16.71 4.92 -0.59
CA ARG A 87 15.69 5.77 -1.24
C ARG A 87 14.95 6.65 -0.23
N ARG A 88 14.61 6.10 0.94
CA ARG A 88 13.90 6.83 2.00
C ARG A 88 14.73 7.98 2.56
N SER A 89 16.02 7.79 2.84
CA SER A 89 16.88 8.85 3.39
C SER A 89 17.04 10.03 2.42
N ARG A 90 17.25 9.74 1.12
CA ARG A 90 17.37 10.77 0.09
C ARG A 90 16.07 11.57 -0.09
N ASN A 91 14.93 10.89 -0.07
CA ASN A 91 13.63 11.55 -0.18
C ASN A 91 13.33 12.43 1.04
N ILE A 92 13.64 11.95 2.26
CA ILE A 92 13.46 12.76 3.47
C ILE A 92 14.34 14.00 3.43
N ALA A 93 15.62 13.88 3.03
CA ALA A 93 16.52 15.03 2.91
C ALA A 93 16.00 16.07 1.90
N LEU A 94 15.49 15.61 0.75
CA LEU A 94 14.87 16.50 -0.26
C LEU A 94 13.59 17.15 0.26
N THR A 95 12.72 16.40 0.94
CA THR A 95 11.49 16.93 1.53
C THR A 95 11.78 17.95 2.63
N VAL A 96 12.73 17.67 3.51
CA VAL A 96 13.15 18.60 4.58
C VAL A 96 13.78 19.85 3.97
N GLY A 97 14.69 19.71 3.00
CA GLY A 97 15.30 20.86 2.31
C GLY A 97 14.25 21.72 1.60
N CYS A 98 13.28 21.11 0.94
CA CYS A 98 12.16 21.79 0.31
C CYS A 98 11.28 22.52 1.34
N ALA A 99 10.92 21.85 2.44
CA ALA A 99 10.13 22.43 3.51
C ALA A 99 10.85 23.60 4.21
N VAL A 100 12.17 23.47 4.42
CA VAL A 100 12.99 24.54 5.01
C VAL A 100 13.10 25.73 4.07
N SER A 101 13.32 25.50 2.77
CA SER A 101 13.32 26.58 1.77
C SER A 101 11.97 27.28 1.68
N TRP A 102 10.87 26.53 1.79
CA TRP A 102 9.51 27.08 1.82
C TRP A 102 9.25 27.89 3.09
N ALA A 103 9.60 27.34 4.26
CA ALA A 103 9.45 28.02 5.54
C ALA A 103 10.32 29.29 5.63
N ALA A 104 11.53 29.27 5.08
CA ALA A 104 12.39 30.44 4.97
C ALA A 104 11.78 31.51 4.03
N GLY A 105 11.15 31.09 2.93
CA GLY A 105 10.35 31.95 2.07
C GLY A 105 9.22 32.63 2.86
N VAL A 106 8.38 31.85 3.54
CA VAL A 106 7.26 32.38 4.34
C VAL A 106 7.74 33.29 5.48
N ALA A 107 8.82 32.91 6.16
CA ALA A 107 9.41 33.68 7.27
C ALA A 107 10.08 34.99 6.82
N SER A 108 10.43 35.13 5.53
CA SER A 108 10.97 36.39 4.99
C SER A 108 9.91 37.49 4.83
N ALA A 109 8.62 37.15 4.83
CA ALA A 109 7.51 38.09 4.68
C ALA A 109 7.47 39.21 5.75
N PRO A 110 7.60 38.94 7.06
CA PRO A 110 7.66 39.99 8.09
C PRO A 110 8.94 40.87 8.00
N LEU A 111 10.05 40.32 7.48
CA LEU A 111 11.28 41.08 7.24
C LEU A 111 11.10 42.09 6.11
N VAL A 112 10.47 41.67 5.01
CA VAL A 112 10.11 42.55 3.89
C VAL A 112 9.10 43.61 4.34
N TRP A 113 8.14 43.24 5.19
CA TRP A 113 7.19 44.17 5.80
C TRP A 113 7.87 45.29 6.58
N ARG A 114 8.87 44.97 7.41
CA ARG A 114 9.62 45.97 8.20
C ARG A 114 10.41 46.93 7.33
N VAL A 115 10.97 46.45 6.22
CA VAL A 115 11.67 47.29 5.24
C VAL A 115 10.68 48.17 4.47
N CYS A 116 9.51 47.63 4.11
CA CYS A 116 8.48 48.35 3.36
C CYS A 116 7.69 49.37 4.19
N GLU A 117 7.16 49.03 5.37
CA GLU A 117 7.53 49.77 6.59
C GLU A 117 8.03 51.23 6.47
N TRP A 118 9.35 51.24 6.52
CA TRP A 118 10.23 52.38 6.46
C TRP A 118 10.15 53.13 5.12
N VAL A 119 9.99 52.42 4.00
CA VAL A 119 9.85 53.00 2.65
C VAL A 119 8.47 53.64 2.44
N GLY A 120 7.41 53.08 3.01
CA GLY A 120 6.04 53.55 2.92
C GLY A 120 5.81 54.80 3.75
N ALA A 121 6.47 54.89 4.92
CA ALA A 121 6.56 56.14 5.68
C ALA A 121 7.22 57.27 4.89
N THR A 122 8.08 56.95 3.90
CA THR A 122 8.72 57.95 3.03
C THR A 122 7.93 58.30 1.77
N LEU A 123 6.99 57.46 1.30
CA LEU A 123 6.36 57.60 -0.02
C LEU A 123 4.83 57.63 -0.07
N SER A 124 4.11 57.49 1.06
CA SER A 124 2.63 57.66 1.16
C SER A 124 1.82 56.89 0.10
N LEU A 125 2.04 55.57 -0.03
CA LEU A 125 1.31 54.73 -1.01
C LEU A 125 -0.01 54.13 -0.47
N PRO A 126 -1.00 53.81 -1.34
CA PRO A 126 -2.34 53.39 -0.95
C PRO A 126 -2.42 51.91 -0.54
N ARG A 127 -3.33 51.64 0.41
CA ARG A 127 -3.58 50.36 1.12
C ARG A 127 -3.99 49.16 0.24
N ILE A 128 -4.42 49.38 -1.02
CA ILE A 128 -4.84 48.31 -1.96
C ILE A 128 -3.67 47.49 -2.52
N VAL A 129 -2.48 48.10 -2.68
CA VAL A 129 -1.27 47.38 -3.13
C VAL A 129 -0.88 46.31 -2.11
N TRP A 130 -1.27 46.51 -0.85
CA TRP A 130 -0.98 45.64 0.29
C TRP A 130 -1.83 44.37 0.33
N GLU A 131 -3.14 44.45 0.10
CA GLU A 131 -4.01 43.27 0.06
C GLU A 131 -3.67 42.38 -1.13
N ALA A 132 -3.45 42.98 -2.31
CA ALA A 132 -3.05 42.24 -3.50
C ALA A 132 -1.68 41.58 -3.34
N GLY A 133 -0.73 42.24 -2.68
CA GLY A 133 0.59 41.69 -2.38
C GLY A 133 0.50 40.44 -1.49
N PHE A 134 -0.38 40.44 -0.50
CA PHE A 134 -0.60 39.31 0.40
C PHE A 134 -1.21 38.11 -0.32
N PHE A 135 -2.22 38.34 -1.17
CA PHE A 135 -2.84 37.28 -1.96
C PHE A 135 -1.89 36.70 -3.02
N CYS A 136 -1.15 37.55 -3.76
CA CYS A 136 -0.16 37.08 -4.73
C CYS A 136 0.99 36.33 -4.06
N TRP A 137 1.46 36.79 -2.89
CA TRP A 137 2.50 36.12 -2.12
C TRP A 137 2.07 34.75 -1.59
N TRP A 138 0.79 34.56 -1.28
CA TRP A 138 0.24 33.28 -0.81
C TRP A 138 -0.01 32.28 -1.95
N LEU A 139 -0.30 32.77 -3.16
CA LEU A 139 -0.60 31.94 -4.32
C LEU A 139 0.63 31.25 -4.91
N VAL A 140 1.78 31.93 -4.89
CA VAL A 140 3.06 31.42 -5.37
C VAL A 140 3.53 30.14 -4.65
N PRO A 141 3.56 30.07 -3.30
CA PRO A 141 3.95 28.87 -2.57
C PRO A 141 2.97 27.71 -2.76
N ALA A 142 1.66 27.98 -2.91
CA ALA A 142 0.67 26.95 -3.19
C ALA A 142 0.86 26.34 -4.60
N ALA A 143 1.11 27.19 -5.60
CA ALA A 143 1.43 26.76 -6.95
C ALA A 143 2.75 25.97 -7.03
N ALA A 144 3.78 26.41 -6.29
CA ALA A 144 5.07 25.72 -6.22
C ALA A 144 4.94 24.34 -5.57
N ALA A 145 4.20 24.21 -4.46
CA ALA A 145 3.93 22.93 -3.83
C ALA A 145 3.19 21.97 -4.78
N GLY A 146 2.17 22.47 -5.49
CA GLY A 146 1.46 21.70 -6.53
C GLY A 146 2.39 21.22 -7.64
N LEU A 147 3.29 22.09 -8.13
CA LEU A 147 4.29 21.75 -9.15
C LEU A 147 5.28 20.68 -8.68
N VAL A 148 5.76 20.77 -7.43
CA VAL A 148 6.67 19.77 -6.87
C VAL A 148 5.98 18.41 -6.73
N ILE A 149 4.73 18.39 -6.27
CA ILE A 149 3.93 17.15 -6.16
C ILE A 149 3.72 16.54 -7.55
N LEU A 150 3.33 17.33 -8.55
CA LEU A 150 3.18 16.88 -9.94
C LEU A 150 4.50 16.36 -10.52
N TRP A 151 5.61 17.05 -10.25
CA TRP A 151 6.91 16.65 -10.74
C TRP A 151 7.39 15.33 -10.12
N VAL A 152 7.21 15.15 -8.81
CA VAL A 152 7.51 13.88 -8.12
C VAL A 152 6.62 12.75 -8.65
N ASN A 153 5.32 12.99 -8.82
CA ASN A 153 4.39 11.99 -9.32
C ASN A 153 4.73 11.56 -10.75
N SER A 154 5.00 12.52 -11.65
CA SER A 154 5.40 12.22 -13.03
C SER A 154 6.75 11.49 -13.12
N ARG A 155 7.66 11.70 -12.15
CA ARG A 155 8.91 10.95 -12.07
C ARG A 155 8.69 9.49 -11.65
N ALA A 156 7.78 9.25 -10.71
CA ALA A 156 7.40 7.90 -10.29
C ALA A 156 6.78 7.12 -11.46
N GLU A 157 5.86 7.74 -12.22
CA GLU A 157 5.27 7.12 -13.41
C GLU A 157 6.30 6.82 -14.51
N ARG A 158 7.29 7.72 -14.72
CA ARG A 158 8.38 7.46 -15.68
C ARG A 158 9.31 6.33 -15.25
N GLU A 159 9.59 6.19 -13.94
CA GLU A 159 10.38 5.08 -13.42
C GLU A 159 9.63 3.74 -13.56
N GLU A 160 8.32 3.71 -13.35
CA GLU A 160 7.49 2.52 -13.60
C GLU A 160 7.43 2.15 -15.08
N MET A 161 7.33 3.14 -15.97
CA MET A 161 7.30 2.92 -17.42
C MET A 161 8.66 2.43 -17.94
N ASN A 162 9.77 2.99 -17.47
CA ASN A 162 11.12 2.50 -17.79
C ASN A 162 11.41 1.12 -17.17
N GLY A 163 10.91 0.85 -15.96
CA GLY A 163 11.02 -0.46 -15.31
C GLY A 163 10.29 -1.55 -16.09
N ARG A 164 9.12 -1.24 -16.67
CA ARG A 164 8.39 -2.15 -17.58
C ARG A 164 9.09 -2.37 -18.92
N LEU A 165 9.84 -1.39 -19.43
CA LEU A 165 10.64 -1.54 -20.65
C LEU A 165 11.93 -2.36 -20.45
N TRP A 166 12.42 -2.48 -19.21
CA TRP A 166 13.60 -3.26 -18.83
C TRP A 166 13.30 -4.67 -18.30
N THR A 167 12.10 -5.20 -18.51
CA THR A 167 11.83 -6.65 -18.40
C THR A 167 11.96 -7.31 -19.78
N GLY A 168 13.10 -7.10 -20.44
CA GLY A 168 13.52 -7.94 -21.55
C GLY A 168 13.87 -9.35 -21.03
N PRO A 169 13.67 -10.41 -21.83
CA PRO A 169 13.82 -11.79 -21.38
C PRO A 169 15.25 -11.99 -20.87
N GLN A 170 15.38 -12.17 -19.56
CA GLN A 170 16.60 -12.60 -18.92
C GLN A 170 16.89 -14.00 -19.48
N SER A 171 17.82 -14.09 -20.42
CA SER A 171 18.27 -15.36 -20.99
C SER A 171 19.01 -16.12 -19.90
N ASN A 172 18.35 -17.12 -19.34
CA ASN A 172 18.91 -18.04 -18.38
C ASN A 172 19.88 -18.97 -19.13
N GLY A 173 21.17 -18.63 -19.15
CA GLY A 173 22.22 -19.55 -19.53
C GLY A 173 22.61 -20.40 -18.32
N TRP A 174 22.06 -21.61 -18.25
CA TRP A 174 22.61 -22.76 -17.52
C TRP A 174 22.65 -23.94 -18.48
#